data_AF-A0A0B4GSL0-F1
#
_entry.id   AF-A0A0B4GSL0-F1
#
_cell.length_a   1.000
_cell.length_b   1.000
_cell.length_c   1.000
_cell.angle_alpha   90.00
_cell.angle_beta   90.00
_cell.angle_gamma   90.00
#
_symmetry.space_group_name_H-M   'P 1'
#
loop_
_entity.id
_entity.type
_entity.pdbx_description
1 polymer ?
#
loop_
_entity_poly.entity_id
_entity_poly.type
_entity_poly.pdbx_seq_one_letter_code
_entity_poly.pdbx_strand_id
1 'polypeptide(L)'
;MSRLPPVDKLPLAIRKDDSPTRPVRDNYESKKDELAKKISDVLGAEWTVDINPNQIYAYAKDGYAKESPGAMIAAYVEGVEWQLKDFVSKYGDAGKTEINTLVPAHVLTMDLDVDGKFTYCGCEVSEGGLVILFGPDALGTNIDSAASEENLTKALNAVSAPGLPMSYVARRSVRDEYDAQIAPIQARINEQLGREITLRPGFEEAFEKLKAAADADDHWEVNLGMYVREYFDALASWLEYNKAKDDEMVREGVNEAAERGEVLFRVVDDGVVKSGYNETVVEGGALYLQTVPGNFGTNIGQVADTLMDQL
;
A
#
# COMPACT_ATOMS: atom_id res chain seq x y z
N MET A 1 -23.55 -14.64 2.74
CA MET A 1 -24.72 -15.18 1.99
C MET A 1 -24.22 -16.28 1.05
N SER A 2 -25.00 -17.31 0.69
CA SER A 2 -24.52 -18.36 -0.24
C SER A 2 -24.62 -17.93 -1.70
N ARG A 3 -23.61 -18.24 -2.51
CA ARG A 3 -23.64 -17.97 -3.96
C ARG A 3 -24.79 -18.69 -4.65
N LEU A 4 -25.51 -17.98 -5.51
CA LEU A 4 -26.46 -18.56 -6.45
C LEU A 4 -25.72 -19.24 -7.61
N PRO A 5 -26.24 -20.36 -8.14
CA PRO A 5 -25.69 -20.95 -9.35
C PRO A 5 -25.91 -20.02 -10.56
N PRO A 6 -25.02 -20.07 -11.58
CA PRO A 6 -25.25 -19.33 -12.82
C PRO A 6 -26.57 -19.74 -13.46
N VAL A 7 -27.23 -18.80 -14.14
CA VAL A 7 -28.40 -19.18 -14.94
C VAL A 7 -27.97 -20.04 -16.14
N ASP A 8 -28.72 -21.10 -16.44
CA ASP A 8 -28.41 -21.98 -17.58
C ASP A 8 -28.40 -21.22 -18.91
N LYS A 9 -29.31 -20.25 -19.05
CA LYS A 9 -29.50 -19.49 -20.28
C LYS A 9 -30.17 -18.15 -20.01
N LEU A 10 -29.56 -17.07 -20.49
CA LEU A 10 -30.15 -15.74 -20.44
C LEU A 10 -31.44 -15.66 -21.29
N PRO A 11 -32.42 -14.81 -20.93
CA PRO A 11 -33.58 -14.57 -21.80
C PRO A 11 -33.16 -14.08 -23.20
N LEU A 12 -33.94 -14.39 -24.24
CA LEU A 12 -33.58 -14.02 -25.62
C LEU A 12 -33.48 -12.50 -25.79
N ALA A 13 -34.38 -11.72 -25.18
CA ALA A 13 -34.35 -10.26 -25.19
C ALA A 13 -33.10 -9.65 -24.51
N ILE A 14 -32.42 -10.44 -23.66
CA ILE A 14 -31.16 -10.06 -23.01
C ILE A 14 -29.95 -10.50 -23.82
N ARG A 15 -30.13 -11.43 -24.76
CA ARG A 15 -29.07 -11.94 -25.65
C ARG A 15 -29.10 -11.34 -27.05
N LYS A 16 -30.24 -10.79 -27.49
CA LYS A 16 -30.47 -10.40 -28.88
C LYS A 16 -30.85 -8.93 -29.02
N ASP A 17 -30.19 -8.32 -30.00
CA ASP A 17 -30.25 -6.95 -30.54
C ASP A 17 -31.64 -6.49 -31.02
N ASP A 18 -32.61 -6.37 -30.11
CA ASP A 18 -33.86 -5.62 -30.38
C ASP A 18 -33.89 -4.25 -29.70
N SER A 19 -32.83 -3.91 -28.95
CA SER A 19 -32.65 -2.63 -28.27
C SER A 19 -31.14 -2.33 -28.16
N PRO A 20 -30.68 -1.11 -28.47
CA PRO A 20 -29.25 -0.79 -28.48
C PRO A 20 -28.59 -0.89 -27.09
N THR A 21 -29.36 -0.91 -26.01
CA THR A 21 -28.85 -0.87 -24.63
C THR A 21 -28.98 -2.17 -23.85
N ARG A 22 -29.64 -3.20 -24.39
CA ARG A 22 -30.01 -4.43 -23.63
C ARG A 22 -29.08 -5.64 -23.81
N PRO A 23 -28.61 -5.98 -25.03
CA PRO A 23 -28.00 -7.28 -25.27
C PRO A 23 -26.63 -7.40 -24.61
N VAL A 24 -26.41 -8.49 -23.87
CA VAL A 24 -25.09 -8.88 -23.34
C VAL A 24 -24.07 -9.05 -24.47
N ARG A 25 -24.50 -9.67 -25.59
CA ARG A 25 -23.66 -9.88 -26.77
C ARG A 25 -23.10 -8.58 -27.31
N ASP A 26 -23.95 -7.56 -27.45
CA ASP A 26 -23.61 -6.34 -28.18
C ASP A 26 -23.01 -5.25 -27.28
N ASN A 27 -23.29 -5.30 -25.97
CA ASN A 27 -22.82 -4.28 -25.03
C ASN A 27 -21.67 -4.72 -24.13
N TYR A 28 -21.39 -6.02 -24.03
CA TYR A 28 -20.25 -6.54 -23.27
C TYR A 28 -19.38 -7.49 -24.09
N GLU A 29 -19.92 -8.60 -24.62
CA GLU A 29 -19.09 -9.63 -25.28
C GLU A 29 -18.33 -9.07 -26.50
N SER A 30 -18.99 -8.25 -27.32
CA SER A 30 -18.37 -7.58 -28.48
C SER A 30 -17.33 -6.52 -28.10
N LYS A 31 -17.40 -5.96 -26.88
CA LYS A 31 -16.51 -4.91 -26.38
C LYS A 31 -15.44 -5.44 -25.43
N LYS A 32 -15.47 -6.73 -25.10
CA LYS A 32 -14.62 -7.36 -24.09
C LYS A 32 -13.13 -7.08 -24.34
N ASP A 33 -12.69 -7.23 -25.59
CA ASP A 33 -11.30 -6.97 -25.98
C ASP A 33 -10.94 -5.49 -25.92
N GLU A 34 -11.86 -4.59 -26.27
CA GLU A 34 -11.66 -3.14 -26.15
C GLU A 34 -11.51 -2.72 -24.67
N LEU A 35 -12.40 -3.24 -23.80
CA LEU A 35 -12.37 -2.98 -22.37
C LEU A 35 -11.08 -3.51 -21.71
N ALA A 36 -10.68 -4.73 -22.06
CA ALA A 36 -9.42 -5.33 -21.62
C ALA A 36 -8.21 -4.51 -22.08
N LYS A 37 -8.24 -4.03 -23.33
CA LYS A 37 -7.19 -3.15 -23.86
C LYS A 37 -7.09 -1.83 -23.09
N LYS A 38 -8.21 -1.19 -22.74
CA LYS A 38 -8.18 0.05 -21.95
C LYS A 38 -7.47 -0.13 -20.60
N ILE A 39 -7.76 -1.23 -19.89
CA ILE A 39 -7.06 -1.57 -18.63
C ILE A 39 -5.57 -1.84 -18.90
N SER A 40 -5.28 -2.61 -19.95
CA SER A 40 -3.90 -2.94 -20.34
C SER A 40 -3.06 -1.69 -20.64
N ASP A 41 -3.63 -0.74 -21.38
CA ASP A 41 -2.98 0.51 -21.76
C ASP A 41 -2.68 1.37 -20.51
N VAL A 42 -3.57 1.39 -19.52
CA VAL A 42 -3.37 2.11 -18.24
C VAL A 42 -2.25 1.48 -17.41
N LEU A 43 -2.25 0.15 -17.29
CA LEU A 43 -1.31 -0.59 -16.44
C LEU A 43 0.01 -0.95 -17.12
N GLY A 44 0.12 -0.77 -18.44
CA GLY A 44 1.33 -1.06 -19.21
C GLY A 44 1.67 -2.55 -19.32
N ALA A 45 0.71 -3.44 -19.05
CA ALA A 45 0.83 -4.89 -19.16
C ALA A 45 -0.44 -5.45 -19.81
N GLU A 46 -0.38 -6.65 -20.39
CA GLU A 46 -1.56 -7.28 -20.99
C GLU A 46 -2.51 -7.76 -19.90
N TRP A 47 -3.72 -7.21 -19.88
CA TRP A 47 -4.80 -7.59 -18.97
C TRP A 47 -5.99 -8.15 -19.75
N THR A 48 -6.67 -9.10 -19.14
CA THR A 48 -7.91 -9.67 -19.66
C THR A 48 -9.09 -9.34 -18.75
N VAL A 49 -10.29 -9.35 -19.32
CA VAL A 49 -11.54 -9.29 -18.55
C VAL A 49 -12.17 -10.66 -18.64
N ASP A 50 -12.59 -11.27 -17.53
CA ASP A 50 -13.29 -12.56 -17.55
C ASP A 50 -14.48 -12.56 -16.59
N ILE A 51 -15.51 -11.81 -16.97
CA ILE A 51 -16.78 -11.76 -16.23
C ILE A 51 -17.79 -12.67 -16.93
N ASN A 52 -18.37 -13.60 -16.15
CA ASN A 52 -19.42 -14.52 -16.61
C ASN A 52 -20.82 -13.88 -16.46
N PRO A 53 -21.47 -13.45 -17.55
CA PRO A 53 -22.76 -12.76 -17.47
C PRO A 53 -23.89 -13.62 -16.91
N ASN A 54 -23.83 -14.95 -17.07
CA ASN A 54 -24.83 -15.86 -16.52
C ASN A 54 -24.75 -15.92 -14.99
N GLN A 55 -23.53 -15.84 -14.44
CA GLN A 55 -23.31 -15.79 -12.99
C GLN A 55 -23.84 -14.47 -12.43
N ILE A 56 -23.52 -13.34 -13.08
CA ILE A 56 -23.98 -12.02 -12.63
C ILE A 56 -25.52 -11.92 -12.73
N TYR A 57 -26.12 -12.41 -13.81
CA TYR A 57 -27.56 -12.34 -14.01
C TYR A 57 -28.38 -13.17 -13.01
N ALA A 58 -27.78 -14.16 -12.34
CA ALA A 58 -28.45 -14.90 -11.27
C ALA A 58 -28.89 -13.98 -10.11
N TYR A 59 -28.23 -12.83 -9.95
CA TYR A 59 -28.55 -11.82 -8.94
C TYR A 59 -29.33 -10.62 -9.48
N ALA A 60 -29.71 -10.64 -10.77
CA ALA A 60 -30.44 -9.55 -11.39
C ALA A 60 -31.87 -9.43 -10.86
N LYS A 61 -32.09 -8.39 -10.04
CA LYS A 61 -33.39 -7.83 -9.66
C LYS A 61 -33.79 -6.73 -10.64
N ASP A 62 -34.96 -6.12 -10.43
CA ASP A 62 -35.51 -5.05 -11.26
C ASP A 62 -34.50 -3.89 -11.49
N GLY A 63 -34.67 -3.18 -12.61
CA GLY A 63 -33.79 -2.07 -13.01
C GLY A 63 -32.58 -2.53 -13.84
N TYR A 64 -31.45 -1.83 -13.69
CA TYR A 64 -30.33 -1.90 -14.63
C TYR A 64 -29.80 -3.33 -14.88
N ALA A 65 -29.68 -4.11 -13.80
CA ALA A 65 -29.22 -5.50 -13.88
C ALA A 65 -30.18 -6.42 -14.65
N LYS A 66 -31.51 -6.17 -14.60
CA LYS A 66 -32.49 -6.97 -15.36
C LYS A 66 -32.64 -6.50 -16.79
N GLU A 67 -32.65 -5.19 -16.97
CA GLU A 67 -32.99 -4.54 -18.23
C GLU A 67 -31.81 -4.53 -19.20
N SER A 68 -30.60 -4.32 -18.68
CA SER A 68 -29.39 -4.07 -19.47
C SER A 68 -28.11 -4.64 -18.82
N PRO A 69 -28.07 -5.95 -18.48
CA PRO A 69 -26.92 -6.55 -17.79
C PRO A 69 -25.60 -6.42 -18.56
N GLY A 70 -25.63 -6.42 -19.91
CA GLY A 70 -24.43 -6.21 -20.72
C GLY A 70 -23.81 -4.83 -20.52
N ALA A 71 -24.64 -3.79 -20.63
CA ALA A 71 -24.19 -2.41 -20.42
C ALA A 71 -23.76 -2.18 -18.96
N MET A 72 -24.43 -2.81 -17.99
CA MET A 72 -24.05 -2.74 -16.58
C MET A 72 -22.67 -3.36 -16.33
N ILE A 73 -22.39 -4.55 -16.86
CA ILE A 73 -21.07 -5.19 -16.73
C ILE A 73 -19.99 -4.32 -17.38
N ALA A 74 -20.25 -3.80 -18.59
CA ALA A 74 -19.32 -2.89 -19.25
C ALA A 74 -19.05 -1.64 -18.41
N ALA A 75 -20.08 -1.05 -17.79
CA ALA A 75 -19.94 0.10 -16.90
C ALA A 75 -19.10 -0.21 -15.65
N TYR A 76 -19.17 -1.42 -15.08
CA TYR A 76 -18.28 -1.85 -14.00
C TYR A 76 -16.82 -1.85 -14.44
N VAL A 77 -16.54 -2.41 -15.62
CA VAL A 77 -15.18 -2.47 -16.16
C VAL A 77 -14.66 -1.07 -16.49
N GLU A 78 -15.48 -0.20 -17.07
CA GLU A 78 -15.14 1.20 -17.34
C GLU A 78 -14.94 2.00 -16.05
N GLY A 79 -15.72 1.72 -15.00
CA GLY A 79 -15.53 2.31 -13.67
C GLY A 79 -14.19 1.91 -13.06
N VAL A 80 -13.80 0.64 -13.16
CA VAL A 80 -12.46 0.18 -12.72
C VAL A 80 -11.37 0.86 -13.53
N GLU A 81 -11.51 0.94 -14.86
CA GLU A 81 -10.54 1.62 -15.71
C GLU A 81 -10.33 3.08 -15.34
N TRP A 82 -11.42 3.80 -15.04
CA TRP A 82 -11.36 5.18 -14.61
C TRP A 82 -10.61 5.34 -13.29
N GLN A 83 -10.90 4.50 -12.30
CA GLN A 83 -10.19 4.53 -11.01
C GLN A 83 -8.71 4.14 -11.13
N LEU A 84 -8.38 3.21 -12.02
CA LEU A 84 -6.99 2.85 -12.30
C LEU A 84 -6.23 4.02 -12.94
N LYS A 85 -6.86 4.80 -13.83
CA LYS A 85 -6.25 6.03 -14.37
C LYS A 85 -5.94 7.02 -13.27
N ASP A 86 -6.88 7.25 -12.35
CA ASP A 86 -6.69 8.19 -11.24
C ASP A 86 -5.56 7.70 -10.31
N PHE A 87 -5.55 6.41 -9.98
CA PHE A 87 -4.47 5.80 -9.19
C PHE A 87 -3.11 5.93 -9.87
N VAL A 88 -3.01 5.61 -11.17
CA VAL A 88 -1.76 5.71 -11.94
C VAL A 88 -1.34 7.17 -12.14
N SER A 89 -2.27 8.11 -12.30
CA SER A 89 -1.95 9.54 -12.35
C SER A 89 -1.32 10.03 -11.04
N LYS A 90 -1.71 9.43 -9.91
CA LYS A 90 -1.21 9.78 -8.58
C LYS A 90 0.13 9.12 -8.27
N TYR A 91 0.31 7.85 -8.63
CA TYR A 91 1.45 7.03 -8.21
C TYR A 91 2.43 6.68 -9.34
N GLY A 92 2.16 7.12 -10.56
CA GLY A 92 3.01 6.92 -11.73
C GLY A 92 3.30 5.45 -12.04
N ASP A 93 4.47 5.20 -12.62
CA ASP A 93 4.90 3.85 -13.00
C ASP A 93 5.08 2.93 -11.80
N ALA A 94 5.44 3.48 -10.62
CA ALA A 94 5.56 2.69 -9.41
C ALA A 94 4.20 2.09 -8.98
N GLY A 95 3.10 2.84 -9.14
CA GLY A 95 1.75 2.33 -8.93
C GLY A 95 1.38 1.21 -9.90
N LYS A 96 1.75 1.34 -11.17
CA LYS A 96 1.53 0.28 -12.18
C LYS A 96 2.29 -0.99 -11.83
N THR A 97 3.57 -0.87 -11.50
CA THR A 97 4.42 -1.99 -11.10
C THR A 97 3.82 -2.72 -9.92
N GLU A 98 3.36 -1.98 -8.91
CA GLU A 98 2.75 -2.58 -7.72
C GLU A 98 1.52 -3.42 -8.06
N ILE A 99 0.58 -2.86 -8.83
CA ILE A 99 -0.64 -3.57 -9.23
C ILE A 99 -0.29 -4.82 -10.04
N ASN A 100 0.60 -4.71 -11.03
CA ASN A 100 0.99 -5.83 -11.86
C ASN A 100 1.74 -6.93 -11.09
N THR A 101 2.45 -6.59 -10.01
CA THR A 101 3.11 -7.55 -9.12
C THR A 101 2.13 -8.23 -8.17
N LEU A 102 1.21 -7.48 -7.57
CA LEU A 102 0.26 -8.01 -6.59
C LEU A 102 -0.94 -8.72 -7.24
N VAL A 103 -1.21 -8.44 -8.50
CA VAL A 103 -2.28 -9.07 -9.30
C VAL A 103 -1.67 -9.82 -10.48
N PRO A 104 -0.87 -10.88 -10.25
CA PRO A 104 -0.03 -11.50 -11.27
C PRO A 104 -0.81 -12.25 -12.37
N ALA A 105 -2.10 -12.53 -12.17
CA ALA A 105 -2.92 -13.17 -13.19
C ALA A 105 -3.37 -12.18 -14.29
N HIS A 106 -3.24 -10.87 -14.05
CA HIS A 106 -3.67 -9.80 -14.97
C HIS A 106 -5.08 -10.03 -15.53
N VAL A 107 -6.01 -10.43 -14.66
CA VAL A 107 -7.41 -10.69 -15.00
C VAL A 107 -8.33 -9.87 -14.11
N LEU A 108 -9.33 -9.23 -14.73
CA LEU A 108 -10.44 -8.59 -14.05
C LEU A 108 -11.67 -9.50 -14.11
N THR A 109 -12.19 -9.88 -12.94
CA THR A 109 -13.43 -10.67 -12.82
C THR A 109 -14.46 -9.93 -11.95
N MET A 110 -15.63 -10.52 -11.76
CA MET A 110 -16.70 -9.95 -10.94
C MET A 110 -17.47 -11.05 -10.22
N ASP A 111 -17.74 -10.87 -8.94
CA ASP A 111 -18.47 -11.82 -8.09
C ASP A 111 -19.28 -11.13 -6.99
N LEU A 112 -20.15 -11.91 -6.33
CA LEU A 112 -20.90 -11.49 -5.16
C LEU A 112 -19.97 -11.30 -3.96
N ASP A 113 -20.15 -10.20 -3.25
CA ASP A 113 -19.60 -10.02 -1.91
C ASP A 113 -20.31 -10.93 -0.90
N VAL A 114 -19.82 -12.16 -0.76
CA VAL A 114 -20.40 -13.18 0.13
C VAL A 114 -20.28 -12.82 1.60
N ASP A 115 -19.25 -12.05 1.94
CA ASP A 115 -18.86 -11.68 3.31
C ASP A 115 -19.52 -10.36 3.76
N GLY A 116 -20.11 -9.61 2.82
CA GLY A 116 -20.76 -8.33 3.11
C GLY A 116 -19.76 -7.25 3.53
N LYS A 117 -18.57 -7.27 2.94
CA LYS A 117 -17.51 -6.27 3.12
C LYS A 117 -17.94 -4.87 2.66
N PHE A 118 -18.79 -4.79 1.65
CA PHE A 118 -19.16 -3.57 0.96
C PHE A 118 -20.68 -3.36 0.94
N THR A 119 -21.10 -2.11 1.14
CA THR A 119 -22.52 -1.73 1.03
C THR A 119 -23.01 -1.77 -0.41
N TYR A 120 -22.20 -1.28 -1.37
CA TYR A 120 -22.56 -1.23 -2.79
C TYR A 120 -21.70 -2.16 -3.64
N CYS A 121 -20.42 -1.81 -3.76
CA CYS A 121 -19.41 -2.60 -4.40
C CYS A 121 -18.03 -2.21 -3.90
N GLY A 122 -17.07 -3.09 -4.13
CA GLY A 122 -15.66 -2.89 -3.85
C GLY A 122 -14.82 -3.79 -4.75
N CYS A 123 -13.57 -4.00 -4.36
CA CYS A 123 -12.72 -4.97 -5.01
C CYS A 123 -11.88 -5.75 -4.00
N GLU A 124 -11.40 -6.90 -4.44
CA GLU A 124 -10.37 -7.66 -3.75
C GLU A 124 -9.42 -8.28 -4.77
N VAL A 125 -8.27 -8.72 -4.30
CA VAL A 125 -7.39 -9.59 -5.09
C VAL A 125 -7.63 -11.02 -4.62
N SER A 126 -8.03 -11.89 -5.54
CA SER A 126 -8.28 -13.30 -5.26
C SER A 126 -7.71 -14.15 -6.39
N GLU A 127 -7.05 -15.25 -6.04
CA GLU A 127 -6.38 -16.15 -7.00
C GLU A 127 -5.41 -15.42 -7.95
N GLY A 128 -4.82 -14.30 -7.47
CA GLY A 128 -3.93 -13.44 -8.25
C GLY A 128 -4.61 -12.53 -9.27
N GLY A 129 -5.95 -12.53 -9.36
CA GLY A 129 -6.75 -11.63 -10.20
C GLY A 129 -7.44 -10.53 -9.39
N LEU A 130 -7.83 -9.44 -10.06
CA LEU A 130 -8.64 -8.37 -9.45
C LEU A 130 -10.11 -8.74 -9.62
N VAL A 131 -10.85 -8.77 -8.52
CA VAL A 131 -12.27 -9.15 -8.49
C VAL A 131 -13.09 -7.95 -8.10
N ILE A 132 -14.04 -7.56 -8.94
CA ILE A 132 -15.10 -6.62 -8.56
C ILE A 132 -16.10 -7.37 -7.69
N LEU A 133 -16.33 -6.87 -6.47
CA LEU A 133 -17.32 -7.42 -5.55
C LEU A 133 -18.55 -6.53 -5.51
N PHE A 134 -19.73 -7.09 -5.76
CA PHE A 134 -21.00 -6.36 -5.61
C PHE A 134 -21.79 -6.85 -4.39
N GLY A 135 -22.41 -5.93 -3.69
CA GLY A 135 -23.29 -6.22 -2.57
C GLY A 135 -24.55 -6.98 -3.03
N PRO A 136 -25.10 -7.90 -2.22
CA PRO A 136 -26.23 -8.76 -2.60
C PRO A 136 -27.48 -8.04 -3.15
N ASP A 137 -27.70 -6.80 -2.74
CA ASP A 137 -28.86 -5.99 -3.11
C ASP A 137 -28.46 -4.70 -3.87
N ALA A 138 -27.20 -4.59 -4.28
CA ALA A 138 -26.63 -3.37 -4.84
C ALA A 138 -26.03 -3.54 -6.25
N LEU A 139 -26.29 -4.68 -6.90
CA LEU A 139 -25.83 -4.93 -8.26
C LEU A 139 -26.30 -3.81 -9.21
N GLY A 140 -25.34 -3.13 -9.84
CA GLY A 140 -25.60 -2.01 -10.75
C GLY A 140 -25.74 -0.64 -10.07
N THR A 141 -25.39 -0.52 -8.79
CA THR A 141 -25.41 0.75 -8.03
C THR A 141 -23.99 1.19 -7.68
N ASN A 142 -23.69 2.50 -7.83
CA ASN A 142 -22.38 3.11 -7.52
C ASN A 142 -21.19 2.37 -8.13
N ILE A 143 -21.41 1.91 -9.35
CA ILE A 143 -20.55 1.00 -10.12
C ILE A 143 -19.10 1.52 -10.23
N ASP A 144 -18.95 2.83 -10.38
CA ASP A 144 -17.70 3.57 -10.50
C ASP A 144 -16.84 3.56 -9.23
N SER A 145 -17.40 3.17 -8.09
CA SER A 145 -16.70 3.13 -6.80
C SER A 145 -16.00 1.81 -6.49
N ALA A 146 -16.20 0.77 -7.31
CA ALA A 146 -15.69 -0.58 -7.03
C ALA A 146 -14.18 -0.60 -6.76
N ALA A 147 -13.39 0.01 -7.63
CA ALA A 147 -11.93 0.10 -7.49
C ALA A 147 -11.46 1.49 -7.04
N SER A 148 -12.28 2.23 -6.28
CA SER A 148 -11.85 3.50 -5.66
C SER A 148 -10.49 3.36 -4.95
N GLU A 149 -9.72 4.45 -4.85
CA GLU A 149 -8.38 4.42 -4.26
C GLU A 149 -8.34 3.71 -2.90
N GLU A 150 -9.35 3.95 -2.06
CA GLU A 150 -9.50 3.29 -0.75
C GLU A 150 -9.69 1.78 -0.90
N ASN A 151 -10.63 1.34 -1.74
CA ASN A 151 -10.93 -0.08 -1.95
C ASN A 151 -9.74 -0.80 -2.58
N LEU A 152 -9.11 -0.21 -3.59
CA LEU A 152 -7.96 -0.78 -4.27
C LEU A 152 -6.77 -0.89 -3.31
N THR A 153 -6.50 0.15 -2.51
CA THR A 153 -5.41 0.11 -1.53
C THR A 153 -5.64 -0.98 -0.48
N LYS A 154 -6.87 -1.14 0.02
CA LYS A 154 -7.24 -2.23 0.94
C LYS A 154 -7.04 -3.60 0.28
N ALA A 155 -7.47 -3.75 -0.98
CA ALA A 155 -7.30 -4.99 -1.74
C ALA A 155 -5.81 -5.36 -1.91
N LEU A 156 -4.97 -4.39 -2.28
CA LEU A 156 -3.53 -4.61 -2.45
C LEU A 156 -2.83 -4.93 -1.13
N ASN A 157 -3.18 -4.24 -0.04
CA ASN A 157 -2.61 -4.50 1.30
C ASN A 157 -3.00 -5.88 1.87
N ALA A 158 -4.16 -6.42 1.47
CA ALA A 158 -4.61 -7.74 1.91
C ALA A 158 -3.82 -8.89 1.26
N VAL A 159 -3.07 -8.63 0.18
CA VAL A 159 -2.27 -9.63 -0.52
C VAL A 159 -0.89 -9.75 0.13
N SER A 160 -0.54 -10.98 0.50
CA SER A 160 0.86 -11.34 0.73
C SER A 160 1.46 -11.87 -0.58
N ALA A 161 2.54 -11.27 -1.04
CA ALA A 161 3.26 -11.73 -2.23
C ALA A 161 4.69 -12.16 -1.85
N PRO A 162 5.21 -13.26 -2.44
CA PRO A 162 6.59 -13.68 -2.19
C PRO A 162 7.58 -12.55 -2.44
N GLY A 163 8.44 -12.27 -1.46
CA GLY A 163 9.43 -11.18 -1.55
C GLY A 163 8.90 -9.78 -1.27
N LEU A 164 7.64 -9.64 -0.84
CA LEU A 164 7.04 -8.37 -0.42
C LEU A 164 6.64 -8.45 1.07
N PRO A 165 7.58 -8.13 1.99
CA PRO A 165 7.41 -8.39 3.43
C PRO A 165 6.47 -7.40 4.14
N MET A 166 6.24 -6.23 3.56
CA MET A 166 5.40 -5.18 4.15
C MET A 166 4.07 -5.02 3.40
N SER A 167 3.21 -4.10 3.79
CA SER A 167 2.05 -3.70 2.97
C SER A 167 2.45 -2.77 1.83
N TYR A 168 1.54 -2.56 0.87
CA TYR A 168 1.78 -1.60 -0.21
C TYR A 168 1.96 -0.18 0.33
N VAL A 169 1.12 0.26 1.28
CA VAL A 169 1.22 1.63 1.83
C VAL A 169 2.53 1.86 2.58
N ALA A 170 3.03 0.86 3.31
CA ALA A 170 4.33 0.91 3.96
C ALA A 170 5.48 0.97 2.94
N ARG A 171 5.49 0.09 1.93
CA ARG A 171 6.49 0.12 0.85
C ARG A 171 6.49 1.44 0.10
N ARG A 172 5.31 1.99 -0.17
CA ARG A 172 5.15 3.30 -0.80
C ARG A 172 5.78 4.39 0.06
N SER A 173 5.46 4.41 1.36
CA SER A 173 6.03 5.37 2.31
C SER A 173 7.57 5.29 2.31
N VAL A 174 8.14 4.08 2.35
CA VAL A 174 9.60 3.88 2.28
C VAL A 174 10.18 4.47 0.99
N ARG A 175 9.62 4.12 -0.17
CA ARG A 175 10.13 4.60 -1.45
C ARG A 175 10.04 6.12 -1.58
N ASP A 176 8.87 6.68 -1.26
CA ASP A 176 8.55 8.08 -1.56
C ASP A 176 9.14 9.02 -0.50
N GLU A 177 9.20 8.60 0.77
CA GLU A 177 9.61 9.45 1.89
C GLU A 177 11.00 9.14 2.45
N TYR A 178 11.48 7.89 2.38
CA TYR A 178 12.81 7.52 2.86
C TYR A 178 13.83 7.45 1.72
N ASP A 179 13.63 6.57 0.73
CA ASP A 179 14.62 6.32 -0.33
C ASP A 179 14.92 7.60 -1.13
N ALA A 180 13.90 8.42 -1.38
CA ALA A 180 14.04 9.68 -2.08
C ALA A 180 14.83 10.76 -1.31
N GLN A 181 14.93 10.65 0.02
CA GLN A 181 15.38 11.75 0.89
C GLN A 181 16.50 11.39 1.88
N ILE A 182 16.87 10.12 2.03
CA ILE A 182 17.85 9.68 3.03
C ILE A 182 19.29 10.10 2.68
N ALA A 183 19.64 10.16 1.38
CA ALA A 183 21.03 10.43 0.97
C ALA A 183 21.56 11.80 1.45
N PRO A 184 20.80 12.91 1.34
CA PRO A 184 21.18 14.18 1.97
C PRO A 184 21.38 14.12 3.49
N ILE A 185 20.58 13.33 4.21
CA ILE A 185 20.68 13.16 5.66
C ILE A 185 21.97 12.39 6.02
N GLN A 186 22.24 11.29 5.30
CA GLN A 186 23.48 10.54 5.48
C GLN A 186 24.72 11.40 5.19
N ALA A 187 24.67 12.25 4.16
CA ALA A 187 25.75 13.19 3.85
C ALA A 187 26.00 14.19 5.00
N ARG A 188 24.94 14.73 5.62
CA ARG A 188 25.06 15.61 6.79
C ARG A 188 25.72 14.90 7.97
N ILE A 189 25.29 13.66 8.28
CA ILE A 189 25.90 12.85 9.35
C ILE A 189 27.40 12.62 9.05
N ASN A 190 27.73 12.20 7.83
CA ASN A 190 29.11 11.94 7.43
C ASN A 190 29.99 13.20 7.51
N GLU A 191 29.45 14.36 7.13
CA GLU A 191 30.16 15.63 7.23
C GLU A 191 30.47 15.99 8.70
N GLN A 192 29.51 15.80 9.60
CA GLN A 192 29.70 16.07 11.03
C GLN A 192 30.74 15.13 11.64
N LEU A 193 30.74 13.86 11.25
CA LEU A 193 31.61 12.83 11.84
C LEU A 193 32.97 12.70 11.16
N GLY A 194 33.15 13.33 9.99
CA GLY A 194 34.39 13.26 9.22
C GLY A 194 34.70 11.88 8.63
N ARG A 195 33.70 10.99 8.58
CA ARG A 195 33.82 9.63 8.04
C ARG A 195 32.49 9.13 7.48
N GLU A 196 32.55 8.04 6.73
CA GLU A 196 31.34 7.40 6.22
C GLU A 196 30.65 6.57 7.30
N ILE A 197 29.35 6.81 7.47
CA ILE A 197 28.43 6.04 8.30
C ILE A 197 27.36 5.44 7.40
N THR A 198 27.04 4.17 7.64
CA THR A 198 25.95 3.45 6.99
C THR A 198 24.68 3.55 7.84
N LEU A 199 23.59 4.01 7.24
CA LEU A 199 22.28 4.05 7.89
C LEU A 199 21.50 2.76 7.59
N ARG A 200 21.02 2.08 8.63
CA ARG A 200 20.26 0.83 8.54
C ARG A 200 18.84 1.04 9.08
N PRO A 201 17.81 1.20 8.23
CA PRO A 201 16.48 1.61 8.68
C PRO A 201 15.66 0.50 9.37
N GLY A 202 16.00 -0.79 9.23
CA GLY A 202 15.29 -1.88 9.92
C GLY A 202 13.79 -1.96 9.63
N PHE A 203 13.38 -1.64 8.39
CA PHE A 203 11.97 -1.48 8.04
C PHE A 203 11.12 -2.74 8.24
N GLU A 204 11.63 -3.91 7.85
CA GLU A 204 10.87 -5.16 7.93
C GLU A 204 10.64 -5.55 9.40
N GLU A 205 11.68 -5.46 10.23
CA GLU A 205 11.59 -5.73 11.66
C GLU A 205 10.69 -4.73 12.38
N ALA A 206 10.78 -3.45 12.02
CA ALA A 206 9.89 -2.41 12.56
C ALA A 206 8.43 -2.66 12.15
N PHE A 207 8.19 -2.98 10.87
CA PHE A 207 6.85 -3.25 10.33
C PHE A 207 6.19 -4.42 11.05
N GLU A 208 6.88 -5.57 11.17
CA GLU A 208 6.35 -6.74 11.85
C GLU A 208 6.04 -6.46 13.32
N LYS A 209 6.89 -5.67 13.99
CA LYS A 209 6.68 -5.32 15.39
C LYS A 209 5.51 -4.37 15.59
N LEU A 210 5.39 -3.34 14.76
CA LEU A 210 4.29 -2.37 14.81
C LEU A 210 2.95 -3.03 14.46
N LYS A 211 2.94 -3.92 13.46
CA LYS A 211 1.75 -4.68 13.06
C LYS A 211 1.25 -5.62 14.17
N ALA A 212 2.14 -6.16 14.99
CA ALA A 212 1.79 -7.03 16.10
C ALA A 212 1.39 -6.26 17.38
N ALA A 213 1.70 -4.97 17.47
CA ALA A 213 1.48 -4.16 18.65
C ALA A 213 0.04 -3.64 18.72
N ALA A 214 -0.55 -3.70 19.92
CA ALA A 214 -1.92 -3.24 20.15
C ALA A 214 -2.02 -1.73 20.40
N ASP A 215 -0.89 -1.08 20.69
CA ASP A 215 -0.75 0.32 21.07
C ASP A 215 -0.08 1.19 19.99
N ALA A 216 0.29 0.60 18.84
CA ALA A 216 0.78 1.37 17.69
C ALA A 216 -0.33 2.28 17.12
N ASP A 217 0.03 3.51 16.75
CA ASP A 217 -0.91 4.49 16.16
C ASP A 217 -1.44 4.02 14.79
N ASP A 218 -2.74 4.21 14.52
CA ASP A 218 -3.39 3.75 13.28
C ASP A 218 -2.75 4.26 11.97
N HIS A 219 -1.96 5.33 12.02
CA HIS A 219 -1.29 5.93 10.86
C HIS A 219 0.18 5.51 10.73
N TRP A 220 0.70 4.63 11.59
CA TRP A 220 2.11 4.20 11.52
C TRP A 220 2.47 3.64 10.15
N GLU A 221 1.54 2.89 9.54
CA GLU A 221 1.81 2.13 8.32
C GLU A 221 1.99 3.02 7.10
N VAL A 222 1.16 4.08 6.98
CA VAL A 222 1.27 5.05 5.89
C VAL A 222 2.47 6.00 6.06
N ASN A 223 2.99 6.12 7.28
CA ASN A 223 4.08 7.02 7.64
C ASN A 223 5.41 6.30 7.92
N LEU A 224 5.50 4.98 7.72
CA LEU A 224 6.67 4.18 8.09
C LEU A 224 7.99 4.76 7.57
N GLY A 225 8.06 5.09 6.27
CA GLY A 225 9.26 5.65 5.65
C GLY A 225 9.60 7.03 6.18
N MET A 226 8.59 7.89 6.31
CA MET A 226 8.74 9.25 6.82
C MET A 226 9.28 9.26 8.25
N TYR A 227 8.67 8.50 9.17
CA TYR A 227 9.09 8.49 10.57
C TYR A 227 10.50 7.94 10.73
N VAL A 228 10.84 6.82 10.08
CA VAL A 228 12.21 6.27 10.16
C VAL A 228 13.24 7.24 9.60
N ARG A 229 12.93 7.95 8.50
CA ARG A 229 13.80 9.02 7.98
C ARG A 229 14.03 10.10 9.05
N GLU A 230 12.97 10.55 9.72
CA GLU A 230 13.03 11.60 10.72
C GLU A 230 13.89 11.23 11.93
N TYR A 231 13.98 9.95 12.31
CA TYR A 231 14.92 9.51 13.35
C TYR A 231 16.37 9.78 12.96
N PHE A 232 16.76 9.45 11.72
CA PHE A 232 18.11 9.75 11.23
C PHE A 232 18.34 11.26 11.08
N ASP A 233 17.33 12.02 10.65
CA ASP A 233 17.41 13.47 10.54
C ASP A 233 17.56 14.15 11.92
N ALA A 234 16.93 13.59 12.95
CA ALA A 234 17.08 14.04 14.33
C ALA A 234 18.52 13.82 14.84
N LEU A 235 19.14 12.69 14.51
CA LEU A 235 20.57 12.47 14.82
C LEU A 235 21.47 13.49 14.09
N ALA A 236 21.22 13.72 12.80
CA ALA A 236 21.97 14.73 12.03
C ALA A 236 21.87 16.13 12.67
N SER A 237 20.65 16.51 13.07
CA SER A 237 20.37 17.78 13.71
C SER A 237 21.03 17.90 15.09
N TRP A 238 21.06 16.81 15.87
CA TRP A 238 21.76 16.76 17.14
C TRP A 238 23.28 16.94 16.98
N LEU A 239 23.88 16.30 15.97
CA LEU A 239 25.31 16.43 15.67
C LEU A 239 25.67 17.88 15.29
N GLU A 240 24.84 18.52 14.46
CA GLU A 240 24.99 19.92 14.08
C GLU A 240 24.85 20.86 15.30
N TYR A 241 23.85 20.62 16.14
CA TYR A 241 23.62 21.41 17.35
C TYR A 241 24.81 21.34 18.33
N ASN A 242 25.37 20.14 18.52
CA ASN A 242 26.55 19.91 19.35
C ASN A 242 27.88 20.20 18.62
N LYS A 243 27.82 20.73 17.39
CA LYS A 243 28.98 21.13 16.59
C LYS A 243 30.01 20.02 16.42
N ALA A 244 29.57 18.78 16.24
CA ALA A 244 30.46 17.62 16.14
C ALA A 244 31.55 17.79 15.06
N LYS A 245 31.29 18.53 13.97
CA LYS A 245 32.33 18.85 12.98
C LYS A 245 33.52 19.63 13.55
N ASP A 246 33.25 20.57 14.46
CA ASP A 246 34.20 21.53 15.01
C ASP A 246 34.71 21.15 16.41
N ASP A 247 33.95 20.31 17.14
CA ASP A 247 34.31 19.80 18.47
C ASP A 247 34.87 18.38 18.36
N GLU A 248 36.20 18.28 18.48
CA GLU A 248 36.92 17.01 18.35
C GLU A 248 36.50 15.97 19.38
N MET A 249 36.18 16.37 20.61
CA MET A 249 35.80 15.44 21.68
C MET A 249 34.42 14.82 21.39
N VAL A 250 33.46 15.63 20.94
CA VAL A 250 32.14 15.14 20.54
C VAL A 250 32.28 14.20 19.34
N ARG A 251 33.08 14.58 18.35
CA ARG A 251 33.28 13.76 17.14
C ARG A 251 33.93 12.42 17.46
N GLU A 252 34.98 12.43 18.27
CA GLU A 252 35.70 11.22 18.69
C GLU A 252 34.77 10.30 19.48
N GLY A 253 34.07 10.81 20.50
CA GLY A 253 33.13 10.02 21.29
C GLY A 253 32.05 9.35 20.44
N VAL A 254 31.43 10.08 19.50
CA VAL A 254 30.42 9.48 18.60
C VAL A 254 31.04 8.43 17.67
N ASN A 255 32.25 8.68 17.15
CA ASN A 255 32.93 7.72 16.28
C ASN A 255 33.37 6.45 17.03
N GLU A 256 33.74 6.56 18.30
CA GLU A 256 34.04 5.41 19.18
C GLU A 256 32.77 4.62 19.50
N ALA A 257 31.68 5.30 19.85
CA ALA A 257 30.39 4.66 20.07
C ALA A 257 29.86 3.94 18.81
N ALA A 258 30.04 4.56 17.65
CA ALA A 258 29.69 4.01 16.34
C ALA A 258 30.89 3.33 15.65
N GLU A 259 31.76 2.64 16.38
CA GLU A 259 33.03 2.05 15.87
C GLU A 259 32.85 1.35 14.51
N ARG A 260 31.79 0.54 14.36
CA ARG A 260 31.46 -0.22 13.15
C ARG A 260 31.07 0.62 11.94
N GLY A 261 30.82 1.91 12.13
CA GLY A 261 30.37 2.82 11.09
C GLY A 261 28.89 2.64 10.75
N GLU A 262 28.07 2.24 11.73
CA GLU A 262 26.66 1.96 11.51
C GLU A 262 25.77 2.71 12.53
N VAL A 263 24.69 3.30 12.01
CA VAL A 263 23.56 3.79 12.80
C VAL A 263 22.33 3.03 12.35
N LEU A 264 21.64 2.40 13.28
CA LEU A 264 20.51 1.54 13.02
C LEU A 264 19.24 2.13 13.63
N PHE A 265 18.10 1.95 12.97
CA PHE A 265 16.79 2.18 13.57
C PHE A 265 16.17 0.84 13.98
N ARG A 266 15.48 0.82 15.13
CA ARG A 266 14.67 -0.34 15.54
C ARG A 266 13.50 0.06 16.43
N VAL A 267 12.43 -0.73 16.36
CA VAL A 267 11.35 -0.71 17.38
C VAL A 267 11.65 -1.81 18.40
N VAL A 268 11.67 -1.46 19.69
CA VAL A 268 11.96 -2.37 20.81
C VAL A 268 10.71 -2.65 21.63
N ASP A 269 10.79 -3.62 22.55
CA ASP A 269 9.67 -3.96 23.43
C ASP A 269 9.46 -2.89 24.51
N ASP A 270 8.25 -2.82 25.06
CA ASP A 270 7.94 -1.94 26.17
C ASP A 270 8.89 -2.14 27.37
N GLY A 271 9.26 -1.03 27.99
CA GLY A 271 10.20 -1.01 29.11
C GLY A 271 11.67 -1.15 28.74
N VAL A 272 12.00 -1.34 27.45
CA VAL A 272 13.40 -1.26 26.98
C VAL A 272 13.85 0.19 26.89
N VAL A 273 13.02 1.08 26.33
CA VAL A 273 13.29 2.53 26.29
C VAL A 273 13.21 3.11 27.70
N LYS A 274 14.29 3.74 28.17
CA LYS A 274 14.41 4.26 29.54
C LYS A 274 14.21 5.76 29.61
N SER A 275 14.38 6.46 28.49
CA SER A 275 14.23 7.92 28.41
C SER A 275 13.08 8.31 27.49
N GLY A 276 12.08 9.01 28.05
CA GLY A 276 11.03 9.67 27.28
C GLY A 276 10.33 8.78 26.25
N TYR A 277 10.29 9.25 25.00
CA TYR A 277 9.63 8.59 23.88
C TYR A 277 10.58 7.71 23.06
N ASN A 278 11.83 8.14 22.98
CA ASN A 278 12.84 7.65 22.07
C ASN A 278 14.21 7.78 22.75
N GLU A 279 15.15 6.91 22.39
CA GLU A 279 16.52 7.02 22.86
C GLU A 279 17.52 6.50 21.83
N THR A 280 18.76 6.99 21.95
CA THR A 280 19.92 6.41 21.29
C THR A 280 20.63 5.50 22.28
N VAL A 281 21.03 4.30 21.86
CA VAL A 281 21.87 3.40 22.68
C VAL A 281 23.09 2.92 21.91
N VAL A 282 24.20 2.73 22.62
CA VAL A 282 25.44 2.13 22.08
C VAL A 282 25.43 0.64 22.35
N GLU A 283 25.36 -0.18 21.29
CA GLU A 283 25.38 -1.64 21.42
C GLU A 283 26.30 -2.28 20.37
N GLY A 284 27.31 -3.01 20.84
CA GLY A 284 28.20 -3.78 19.97
C GLY A 284 28.90 -2.93 18.90
N GLY A 285 29.32 -1.70 19.26
CA GLY A 285 30.04 -0.77 18.39
C GLY A 285 29.17 -0.07 17.34
N ALA A 286 27.85 -0.02 17.53
CA ALA A 286 26.93 0.71 16.66
C ALA A 286 25.93 1.53 17.49
N LEU A 287 25.41 2.60 16.88
CA LEU A 287 24.35 3.41 17.47
C LEU A 287 22.99 2.87 17.05
N TYR A 288 22.09 2.69 18.00
CA TYR A 288 20.70 2.34 17.75
C TYR A 288 19.80 3.50 18.14
N LEU A 289 19.09 4.05 17.15
CA LEU A 289 17.97 4.95 17.34
C LEU A 289 16.74 4.07 17.59
N GLN A 290 16.17 4.13 18.79
CA GLN A 290 15.10 3.21 19.17
C GLN A 290 13.91 3.87 19.82
N THR A 291 12.76 3.24 19.62
CA THR A 291 11.46 3.61 20.19
C THR A 291 10.64 2.36 20.48
N VAL A 292 9.51 2.51 21.17
CA VAL A 292 8.52 1.45 21.39
C VAL A 292 7.31 1.68 20.49
N PRO A 293 6.45 0.66 20.24
CA PRO A 293 5.33 0.79 19.32
C PRO A 293 4.42 1.99 19.62
N GLY A 294 3.99 2.17 20.86
CA GLY A 294 3.12 3.29 21.26
C GLY A 294 3.74 4.68 21.16
N ASN A 295 5.06 4.80 20.96
CA ASN A 295 5.76 6.07 20.79
C ASN A 295 6.27 6.28 19.35
N PHE A 296 6.06 5.32 18.45
CA PHE A 296 6.57 5.40 17.09
C PHE A 296 6.03 6.63 16.38
N GLY A 297 6.94 7.49 15.89
CA GLY A 297 6.58 8.75 15.24
C GLY A 297 6.34 9.93 16.20
N THR A 298 6.44 9.72 17.51
CA THR A 298 6.18 10.75 18.53
C THR A 298 7.47 11.39 19.02
N ASN A 299 7.56 12.73 19.02
CA ASN A 299 8.70 13.50 19.52
C ASN A 299 10.07 12.99 19.02
N ILE A 300 10.12 12.63 17.73
CA ILE A 300 11.29 11.99 17.10
C ILE A 300 12.57 12.79 17.30
N GLY A 301 12.48 14.12 17.29
CA GLY A 301 13.61 15.03 17.52
C GLY A 301 14.37 14.81 18.83
N GLN A 302 13.77 14.13 19.81
CA GLN A 302 14.36 13.84 21.13
C GLN A 302 15.20 12.56 21.16
N VAL A 303 15.26 11.78 20.07
CA VAL A 303 15.92 10.46 20.08
C VAL A 303 17.39 10.53 20.55
N ALA A 304 18.10 11.59 20.21
CA ALA A 304 19.52 11.76 20.55
C ALA A 304 19.76 12.56 21.84
N ASP A 305 18.73 12.96 22.60
CA ASP A 305 18.88 13.85 23.77
C ASP A 305 19.83 13.27 24.82
N THR A 306 19.84 11.94 24.99
CA THR A 306 20.69 11.24 25.96
C THR A 306 22.02 10.76 25.38
N LEU A 307 22.34 11.07 24.11
CA LEU A 307 23.54 10.56 23.46
C LEU A 307 24.81 11.07 24.15
N MET A 308 24.86 12.35 24.55
CA MET A 308 26.03 12.93 25.21
C MET A 308 26.43 12.17 26.49
N ASP A 309 25.45 11.68 27.25
CA ASP A 309 25.69 10.95 28.50
C ASP A 309 26.24 9.52 28.27
N GLN A 310 26.26 9.05 27.01
CA GLN A 310 26.73 7.72 26.61
C GLN A 310 28.07 7.72 25.89
N LEU A 311 28.61 8.89 25.54
CA LEU A 311 29.94 9.05 24.94
C LEU A 311 31.01 9.11 26.04
#